data_AF-A0ABD0Q793-F1
#
_entry.id   AF-A0ABD0Q793-F1
#
_cell.length_a   1.000
_cell.length_b   1.000
_cell.length_c   1.000
_cell.angle_alpha   90.00
_cell.angle_beta   90.00
_cell.angle_gamma   90.00
#
_symmetry.space_group_name_H-M   'P 1'
#
loop_
_entity.id
_entity.type
_entity.pdbx_description
1 polymer ?
#
loop_
_entity_poly.entity_id
_entity_poly.type
_entity_poly.pdbx_seq_one_letter_code
_entity_poly.pdbx_strand_id
1 'polypeptide(L)' 'EAIQLDGEILFALLKRVSPVAHRHLKKHKIDPILYMTEWFMCAFSRTLPWASVLRVWDMFFCE' A
#
# COMPACT_ATOMS: atom_id res chain seq x y z
N GLU A 1 2.67 -14.28 6.38
CA GLU A 1 1.20 -14.44 6.45
C GLU A 1 0.49 -13.11 6.62
N ALA A 2 0.75 -12.34 7.68
CA ALA A 2 0.11 -11.04 7.91
C ALA A 2 0.21 -10.08 6.69
N ILE A 3 1.41 -9.87 6.16
CA ILE A 3 1.59 -8.94 5.03
C ILE A 3 0.91 -9.39 3.73
N GLN A 4 0.71 -10.69 3.55
CA GLN A 4 -0.01 -11.20 2.38
C GLN A 4 -1.50 -10.86 2.49
N LEU A 5 -2.06 -11.05 3.69
CA LEU A 5 -3.44 -10.69 4.01
C LEU A 5 -3.68 -9.19 3.83
N ASP A 6 -2.76 -8.35 4.34
CA ASP A 6 -2.83 -6.90 4.16
C ASP A 6 -2.84 -6.50 2.68
N GLY A 7 -2.19 -7.31 1.83
CA GLY A 7 -2.14 -7.12 0.39
C GLY A 7 -3.42 -7.43 -0.31
N GLU A 8 -4.07 -8.51 0.10
CA GLU A 8 -5.40 -8.86 -0.37
C GLU A 8 -6.42 -7.81 0.06
N ILE A 9 -6.32 -7.31 1.30
CA ILE A 9 -7.15 -6.22 1.81
C ILE A 9 -6.93 -4.95 0.97
N LEU A 10 -5.68 -4.54 0.74
CA LEU A 10 -5.34 -3.38 -0.08
C LEU A 10 -5.90 -3.52 -1.50
N PHE A 11 -5.79 -4.70 -2.10
CA PHE A 11 -6.27 -4.95 -3.45
C PHE A 11 -7.81 -4.95 -3.55
N ALA A 12 -8.48 -5.45 -2.51
CA ALA A 12 -9.93 -5.38 -2.38
C ALA A 12 -10.41 -3.93 -2.21
N LEU A 13 -9.71 -3.13 -1.39
CA LEU A 13 -9.97 -1.70 -1.24
C LEU A 13 -9.75 -0.95 -2.56
N LEU A 14 -8.68 -1.26 -3.29
CA LEU A 14 -8.41 -0.67 -4.60
C LEU A 14 -9.54 -0.95 -5.59
N LYS A 15 -10.10 -2.18 -5.59
CA LYS A 15 -11.26 -2.51 -6.41
C LYS A 15 -12.48 -1.64 -6.07
N ARG A 16 -12.69 -1.31 -4.79
CA ARG A 16 -13.80 -0.47 -4.32
C ARG A 16 -13.59 1.01 -4.64
N VAL A 17 -12.38 1.53 -4.41
CA VAL A 17 -12.06 2.96 -4.54
C VAL A 17 -11.77 3.35 -5.99
N SER A 18 -11.05 2.50 -6.74
CA SER A 18 -10.71 2.73 -8.15
C SER A 18 -10.75 1.42 -8.96
N PRO A 19 -11.94 1.05 -9.48
CA PRO A 19 -12.10 -0.14 -10.31
C PRO A 19 -11.23 -0.12 -11.58
N VAL A 20 -10.96 1.07 -12.13
CA VAL A 20 -10.12 1.27 -13.32
C VAL A 20 -8.68 0.88 -13.02
N ALA A 21 -8.11 1.40 -11.92
CA ALA A 21 -6.75 1.05 -11.50
C ALA A 21 -6.64 -0.45 -11.17
N HIS A 22 -7.60 -0.99 -10.42
CA HIS A 22 -7.63 -2.43 -10.10
C HIS A 22 -7.64 -3.30 -11.38
N ARG A 23 -8.48 -2.97 -12.37
CA ARG A 23 -8.53 -3.71 -13.64
C ARG A 23 -7.22 -3.61 -14.41
N HIS A 24 -6.60 -2.42 -14.42
CA HIS A 24 -5.31 -2.20 -15.08
C HIS A 24 -4.20 -3.05 -14.45
N LEU A 25 -4.05 -2.99 -13.12
CA LEU A 25 -3.06 -3.79 -12.40
C LEU A 25 -3.29 -5.29 -12.60
N LYS A 26 -4.56 -5.75 -12.52
CA LYS A 26 -4.92 -7.16 -12.75
C LYS A 26 -4.59 -7.62 -14.17
N LYS A 27 -4.87 -6.78 -15.18
CA LYS A 27 -4.56 -7.08 -16.60
C LYS A 27 -3.05 -7.32 -16.80
N HIS A 28 -2.22 -6.54 -16.11
CA HIS A 28 -0.77 -6.62 -16.20
C HIS A 28 -0.13 -7.57 -15.18
N LYS A 29 -0.94 -8.33 -14.42
CA LYS A 29 -0.46 -9.25 -13.36
C LYS A 29 0.45 -8.56 -12.34
N ILE A 30 0.12 -7.31 -12.00
CA ILE A 30 0.83 -6.56 -10.97
C ILE A 30 0.21 -6.92 -9.63
N ASP A 31 0.81 -7.89 -8.96
CA ASP A 31 0.37 -8.36 -7.66
C ASP A 31 0.70 -7.34 -6.55
N PRO A 32 -0.17 -7.17 -5.55
CA PRO A 32 0.04 -6.23 -4.45
C PRO A 32 1.42 -6.32 -3.80
N ILE A 33 1.90 -7.53 -3.59
CA ILE A 33 3.20 -7.83 -2.94
C ILE A 33 4.38 -7.09 -3.58
N LEU A 34 4.29 -6.77 -4.88
CA LEU A 34 5.35 -6.10 -5.64
C LEU A 34 5.58 -4.64 -5.22
N TYR A 35 4.57 -3.97 -4.68
CA TYR A 35 4.67 -2.55 -4.30
C TYR A 35 4.38 -2.31 -2.82
N MET A 36 3.49 -3.10 -2.22
CA MET A 36 3.04 -2.87 -0.86
C MET A 36 4.07 -3.26 0.21
N THR A 37 4.97 -4.21 -0.10
CA THR A 37 5.84 -4.81 0.91
C THR A 37 6.72 -3.74 1.55
N GLU A 38 7.31 -2.88 0.72
CA GLU A 38 8.10 -1.75 1.19
C GLU A 38 7.25 -0.67 1.86
N TRP A 39 6.02 -0.45 1.38
CA TRP A 39 5.13 0.55 1.96
C TRP A 39 4.74 0.20 3.38
N PHE A 40 4.36 -1.06 3.63
CA PHE A 40 3.85 -1.51 4.93
C PHE A 40 4.99 -1.87 5.89
N MET A 41 6.03 -2.58 5.44
CA MET A 41 7.15 -2.95 6.33
C MET A 41 8.00 -1.75 6.73
N CYS A 42 8.18 -0.79 5.83
CA CYS A 42 9.01 0.39 6.09
C CYS A 42 8.19 1.63 6.42
N ALA A 43 6.87 1.50 6.60
CA ALA A 43 5.95 2.62 6.84
C ALA A 43 6.27 3.83 5.94
N PHE A 44 6.40 3.56 4.63
CA PHE A 44 6.74 4.53 3.57
C PHE A 44 8.11 5.23 3.64
N SER A 45 8.97 4.91 4.61
CA SER A 45 10.27 5.59 4.79
C SER A 45 11.23 5.46 3.60
N ARG A 46 11.06 4.45 2.75
CA ARG A 46 11.86 4.25 1.53
C ARG A 46 11.25 4.87 0.27
N THR A 47 9.99 5.26 0.30
CA THR A 47 9.23 5.61 -0.91
C THR A 47 8.77 7.07 -0.95
N LEU A 48 8.69 7.73 0.21
CA LEU A 48 8.28 9.14 0.31
C LEU A 48 9.44 10.05 0.75
N PRO A 49 9.42 11.35 0.37
CA PRO A 49 10.32 12.34 0.93
C PRO A 49 10.18 12.44 2.45
N TRP A 50 11.27 12.78 3.15
CA TRP A 50 11.31 12.79 4.62
C TRP A 50 10.18 13.59 5.28
N ALA A 51 9.88 14.78 4.75
CA ALA A 51 8.79 15.62 5.27
C ALA A 51 7.42 14.92 5.21
N SER A 52 7.16 14.12 4.18
CA SER A 52 5.92 13.35 4.04
C SER A 52 5.90 12.14 4.97
N VAL A 53 7.04 11.47 5.14
CA VAL A 53 7.18 10.34 6.08
C VAL A 53 6.84 10.77 7.50
N LEU A 54 7.33 11.93 7.95
CA LEU A 54 7.02 12.46 9.29
C LEU A 54 5.51 12.63 9.50
N ARG A 55 4.77 13.14 8.49
CA ARG A 55 3.31 13.31 8.60
C ARG A 55 2.56 11.97 8.67
N VAL A 56 3.04 10.97 7.94
CA VAL A 56 2.48 9.60 8.03
C VAL A 56 2.76 9.02 9.41
N TRP A 57 3.98 9.20 9.94
CA TRP A 57 4.37 8.70 11.24
C TRP A 57 3.66 9.40 12.39
N ASP A 58 3.41 10.72 12.28
CA ASP A 58 2.57 11.44 13.24
C ASP A 58 1.19 10.77 13.37
N MET A 59 0.50 10.48 12.26
CA MET A 59 -0.79 9.80 12.29
C MET A 59 -0.69 8.34 12.77
N PHE A 60 0.38 7.64 12.38
CA PHE A 60 0.56 6.23 12.70
C PHE A 60 0.89 5.98 14.18
N PHE A 61 1.65 6.88 14.83
CA PHE A 61 2.01 6.77 16.25
C PHE A 61 1.08 7.55 17.19
N CYS A 62 0.16 8.35 16.66
CA CYS A 62 -0.87 9.03 17.46
C CYS A 62 -2.12 8.16 17.70
N GLU A 63 -2.07 6.84 17.44
CA GLU A 63 -3.07 5.89 17.94
C GLU A 63 -2.94 5.62 19.45
#